data_AF-A0A1B6DFD7-F1
#
_entry.id   AF-A0A1B6DFD7-F1
#
_cell.length_a   1.000
_cell.length_b   1.000
_cell.length_c   1.000
_cell.angle_alpha   90.00
_cell.angle_beta   90.00
_cell.angle_gamma   90.00
#
_symmetry.space_group_name_H-M   'P 1'
#
loop_
_entity.id
_entity.type
_entity.pdbx_description
1 polymer ?
#
loop_
_entity_poly.entity_id
_entity_poly.type
_entity_poly.pdbx_seq_one_letter_code
_entity_poly.pdbx_strand_id
1 'polypeptide(L)'
;MILKEWLLSKPCQNQGFILDGFPNTKIQAQALFGTESEEEEEMEEEQESEQVSYNKLLMPEFIFSMDGQDKILLETALQHDQEEERFEEDDIIKAISLYRKLTESGESVLDYFYEMGILPVQINTEHDGSPTINEIMEEVIYHIGPLRNYENLKIETLEEKQLREDAEKEHLLKLKQKQDDEQHSLKLLRQEKMEQWAMMVDLLKEEEEKMLAVKSIPIRNYLITEIFPTLTDGLIEVARVQPEDPIDYLVSLLQSLNVLMIA
;
A
#
# COMPACT_ATOMS: atom_id res chain seq x y z
N MET A 1 9.00 0.45 25.67
CA MET A 1 7.63 0.33 26.20
C MET A 1 6.66 0.83 25.13
N ILE A 2 5.65 0.04 24.74
CA ILE A 2 4.66 0.43 23.71
C ILE A 2 3.98 1.76 24.05
N LEU A 3 3.67 2.00 25.34
CA LEU A 3 3.06 3.25 25.79
C LEU A 3 3.94 4.48 25.52
N LYS A 4 5.25 4.39 25.78
CA LYS A 4 6.20 5.47 25.53
C LYS A 4 6.26 5.84 24.05
N GLU A 5 6.31 4.84 23.18
CA GLU A 5 6.25 5.04 21.72
C GLU A 5 4.92 5.68 21.28
N TRP A 6 3.81 5.30 21.90
CA TRP A 6 2.50 5.87 21.60
C TRP A 6 2.38 7.33 22.06
N LEU A 7 2.88 7.66 23.25
CA LEU A 7 2.92 9.04 23.74
C LEU A 7 3.83 9.95 22.88
N LEU A 8 4.89 9.39 22.29
CA LEU A 8 5.76 10.11 21.33
C LEU A 8 5.15 10.23 19.92
N SER A 9 4.01 9.58 19.66
CA SER A 9 3.35 9.65 18.35
C SER A 9 2.73 11.02 18.08
N LYS A 10 2.61 11.38 16.79
CA LYS A 10 2.04 12.67 16.36
C LYS A 10 0.64 12.96 16.92
N PRO A 11 -0.30 11.98 16.99
CA PRO A 11 -1.60 12.22 17.63
C PRO A 11 -1.47 12.73 19.07
N CYS A 12 -0.71 12.05 19.93
CA CYS A 12 -0.55 12.41 21.33
C CYS A 12 0.24 13.71 21.52
N GLN A 13 1.29 13.92 20.73
CA GLN A 13 2.08 15.15 20.80
C GLN A 13 1.31 16.38 20.31
N ASN A 14 0.36 16.22 19.37
CA ASN A 14 -0.42 17.33 18.84
C ASN A 14 -1.72 17.59 19.60
N GLN A 15 -2.37 16.55 20.15
CA GLN A 15 -3.69 16.63 20.79
C GLN A 15 -3.64 16.53 22.33
N GLY A 16 -2.48 16.18 22.88
CA GLY A 16 -2.33 15.81 24.28
C GLY A 16 -2.77 14.37 24.54
N PHE A 17 -2.68 13.97 25.80
CA PHE A 17 -3.04 12.65 26.28
C PHE A 17 -3.57 12.75 27.72
N ILE A 18 -4.40 11.79 28.11
CA ILE A 18 -4.82 11.58 29.50
C ILE A 18 -4.39 10.16 29.86
N LEU A 19 -3.64 10.04 30.94
CA LEU A 19 -3.23 8.75 31.48
C LEU A 19 -4.13 8.40 32.66
N ASP A 20 -4.76 7.24 32.58
CA ASP A 20 -5.59 6.66 33.64
C ASP A 20 -5.14 5.21 33.88
N GLY A 21 -5.07 4.81 35.15
CA GLY A 21 -4.66 3.47 35.59
C GLY A 21 -3.17 3.10 35.45
N PHE A 22 -2.33 3.98 34.88
CA PHE A 22 -0.88 3.81 34.81
C PHE A 22 -0.17 5.16 34.68
N PRO A 23 0.99 5.40 35.31
CA PRO A 23 1.77 4.51 36.20
C PRO A 23 1.17 4.37 37.61
N ASN A 24 1.49 3.27 38.31
CA ASN A 24 1.00 2.98 39.67
C ASN A 24 2.09 2.97 40.74
N THR A 25 3.36 2.93 40.35
CA THR A 25 4.50 2.99 41.27
C THR A 25 5.52 4.03 40.83
N LYS A 26 6.32 4.52 41.77
CA LYS A 26 7.44 5.42 41.50
C LYS A 26 8.38 4.90 40.42
N ILE A 27 8.71 3.61 40.44
CA ILE A 27 9.61 2.97 39.46
C ILE A 27 9.00 3.03 38.04
N GLN A 28 7.70 2.79 37.92
CA GLN A 28 7.00 2.88 36.62
C GLN A 28 6.96 4.31 36.11
N ALA A 29 6.71 5.28 37.00
CA ALA A 29 6.73 6.69 36.65
C ALA A 29 8.12 7.13 36.19
N GLN A 30 9.18 6.72 36.89
CA GLN A 30 10.57 6.97 36.47
C GLN A 30 10.90 6.32 35.13
N ALA A 31 10.44 5.10 34.87
CA ALA A 31 10.67 4.42 33.58
C ALA A 31 9.92 5.09 32.41
N LEU A 32 8.75 5.70 32.67
CA LEU A 32 7.94 6.35 31.65
C LEU A 32 8.41 7.78 31.36
N PHE A 33 8.66 8.57 32.41
CA PHE A 33 8.92 10.01 32.34
C PHE A 33 10.40 10.38 32.48
N GLY A 34 11.23 9.50 33.01
CA GLY A 34 12.67 9.70 33.11
C GLY A 34 13.33 9.78 31.72
N THR A 35 14.45 10.50 31.64
CA THR A 35 15.32 10.41 30.47
C THR A 35 15.99 9.04 30.45
N GLU A 36 15.96 8.34 29.32
CA GLU A 36 16.85 7.18 29.12
C GLU A 36 18.28 7.72 29.17
N SER A 37 18.97 7.47 30.27
CA SER A 37 20.38 7.76 30.46
C SER A 37 21.21 6.85 29.54
N GLU A 38 21.21 7.16 28.24
CA GLU A 38 22.22 6.67 27.29
C GLU A 38 23.37 7.69 27.11
N GLU A 39 23.37 8.80 27.86
CA GLU A 39 24.42 9.84 27.84
C GLU A 39 25.08 10.03 29.22
N GLU A 40 25.23 8.97 30.03
CA GLU A 40 26.02 8.99 31.28
C GLU A 40 27.41 8.33 31.15
N GLU A 41 27.98 8.23 29.95
CA GLU A 41 29.41 7.86 29.78
C GLU A 41 30.31 8.98 29.22
N GLU A 42 29.77 10.15 28.85
CA GLU A 42 30.61 11.26 28.38
C GLU A 42 30.11 12.60 28.90
N MET A 43 30.46 12.95 30.14
CA MET A 43 30.85 14.31 30.55
C MET A 43 31.11 14.32 32.07
N GLU A 44 32.36 14.04 32.45
CA GLU A 44 32.88 14.50 33.73
C GLU A 44 33.01 16.03 33.71
N GLU A 45 32.76 16.62 34.89
CA GLU A 45 33.05 18.00 35.31
C GLU A 45 32.02 19.08 34.93
N GLU A 46 31.11 19.42 35.86
CA GLU A 46 31.13 20.71 36.60
C GLU A 46 29.85 20.91 37.45
N GLN A 47 30.04 21.02 38.77
CA GLN A 47 29.28 21.80 39.77
C GLN A 47 27.78 21.50 40.05
N GLU A 48 27.55 21.00 41.27
CA GLU A 48 26.38 21.14 42.17
C GLU A 48 25.14 21.88 41.62
N SER A 49 24.24 21.11 41.01
CA SER A 49 22.82 21.07 41.40
C SER A 49 22.24 19.76 40.90
N GLU A 50 21.59 18.97 41.75
CA GLU A 50 20.85 17.77 41.36
C GLU A 50 19.64 18.20 40.50
N GLN A 51 19.90 18.53 39.23
CA GLN A 51 18.87 18.87 38.27
C GLN A 51 18.27 17.56 37.78
N VAL A 52 17.24 17.09 38.49
CA VAL A 52 16.53 15.87 38.14
C VAL A 52 16.02 15.99 36.70
N SER A 53 16.59 15.20 35.79
CA SER A 53 16.30 15.26 34.37
C SER A 53 15.10 14.37 34.02
N TYR A 54 14.18 14.92 33.23
CA TYR A 54 12.99 14.21 32.76
C TYR A 54 12.66 14.56 31.32
N ASN A 55 11.95 13.66 30.66
CA ASN A 55 11.53 13.85 29.29
C ASN A 55 10.39 14.87 29.21
N LYS A 56 10.73 16.11 28.83
CA LYS A 56 9.76 17.22 28.68
C LYS A 56 8.64 16.95 27.68
N LEU A 57 8.81 16.03 26.72
CA LEU A 57 7.77 15.67 25.74
C LEU A 57 6.73 14.70 26.29
N LEU A 58 7.10 13.96 27.34
CA LEU A 58 6.25 12.95 27.97
C LEU A 58 5.69 13.41 29.30
N MET A 59 6.31 14.42 29.92
CA MET A 59 5.87 14.93 31.21
C MET A 59 4.47 15.56 31.11
N PRO A 60 3.48 15.11 31.92
CA PRO A 60 2.15 15.72 31.93
C PRO A 60 2.22 17.16 32.46
N GLU A 61 1.37 18.02 31.90
CA GLU A 61 1.24 19.42 32.31
C GLU A 61 0.41 19.57 33.60
N PHE A 62 -0.62 18.73 33.74
CA PHE A 62 -1.50 18.71 34.90
C PHE A 62 -1.54 17.30 35.48
N ILE A 63 -1.49 17.22 36.81
CA ILE A 63 -1.62 15.98 37.56
C ILE A 63 -2.71 16.24 38.59
N PHE A 64 -3.79 15.46 38.50
CA PHE A 64 -4.91 15.55 39.42
C PHE A 64 -4.87 14.34 40.35
N SER A 65 -4.74 14.59 41.64
CA SER A 65 -4.83 13.58 42.70
C SER A 65 -6.19 13.71 43.35
N MET A 66 -7.01 12.67 43.23
CA MET A 66 -8.35 12.64 43.82
C MET A 66 -8.28 11.94 45.18
N ASP A 67 -8.51 12.72 46.24
CA ASP A 67 -8.55 12.23 47.61
C ASP A 67 -10.00 11.95 48.04
N GLY A 68 -10.20 10.85 48.77
CA GLY A 68 -11.50 10.49 49.32
C GLY A 68 -11.38 9.53 50.50
N GLN A 69 -12.38 9.53 51.37
CA GLN A 69 -12.49 8.54 52.44
C GLN A 69 -12.76 7.14 51.90
N ASP A 70 -12.10 6.15 52.51
CA ASP A 70 -12.20 4.73 52.13
C ASP A 70 -13.65 4.21 52.11
N LYS A 71 -14.52 4.73 52.99
CA LYS A 71 -15.94 4.36 53.03
C LYS A 71 -16.70 4.80 51.79
N ILE A 72 -16.48 6.05 51.38
CA ILE A 72 -17.16 6.63 50.21
C ILE A 72 -16.67 5.91 48.95
N LEU A 73 -15.36 5.68 48.83
CA LEU A 73 -14.75 4.95 47.71
C LEU A 73 -15.30 3.52 47.59
N LEU A 74 -15.49 2.83 48.72
CA LEU A 74 -16.08 1.50 48.73
C LEU A 74 -17.55 1.54 48.28
N GLU A 75 -18.34 2.47 48.82
CA GLU A 75 -19.76 2.60 48.47
C GLU A 75 -19.96 2.99 46.99
N THR A 76 -19.17 3.92 46.45
CA THR A 76 -19.24 4.30 45.03
C THR A 76 -18.77 3.18 44.11
N ALA A 77 -17.69 2.48 44.45
CA ALA A 77 -17.22 1.34 43.65
C ALA A 77 -18.24 0.20 43.61
N LEU A 78 -18.97 -0.06 44.71
CA LEU A 78 -20.03 -1.08 44.76
C LEU A 78 -21.31 -0.66 44.04
N GLN A 79 -21.63 0.63 44.03
CA GLN A 79 -22.77 1.18 43.29
C GLN A 79 -22.49 1.24 41.78
N HIS A 80 -21.23 1.30 41.38
CA HIS A 80 -20.83 1.34 39.98
C HIS A 80 -20.91 -0.05 39.33
N ASP A 81 -22.10 -0.42 38.85
CA ASP A 81 -22.30 -1.65 38.04
C ASP A 81 -21.91 -1.33 36.58
N GLN A 82 -20.61 -1.32 36.26
CA GLN A 82 -20.19 -1.40 34.85
C GLN A 82 -20.42 -2.83 34.36
N GLU A 83 -21.01 -2.98 33.16
CA GLU A 83 -21.42 -4.28 32.61
C GLU A 83 -20.27 -5.30 32.43
N GLU A 84 -19.00 -4.88 32.55
CA GLU A 84 -17.82 -5.70 32.28
C GLU A 84 -16.96 -6.06 33.50
N GLU A 85 -17.02 -5.33 34.62
CA GLU A 85 -16.18 -5.57 35.80
C GLU A 85 -16.95 -5.37 37.11
N ARG A 86 -17.55 -6.46 37.62
CA ARG A 86 -18.03 -6.49 39.01
C ARG A 86 -16.85 -6.72 39.93
N PHE A 87 -16.54 -5.73 40.75
CA PHE A 87 -15.56 -5.86 41.81
C PHE A 87 -16.21 -6.45 43.07
N GLU A 88 -15.58 -7.48 43.64
CA GLU A 88 -15.95 -7.99 44.95
C GLU A 88 -15.50 -7.00 46.05
N GLU A 89 -16.28 -6.89 47.13
CA GLU A 89 -15.97 -5.99 48.27
C GLU A 89 -14.54 -6.19 48.79
N ASP A 90 -14.12 -7.45 48.92
CA ASP A 90 -12.79 -7.81 49.41
C ASP A 90 -11.66 -7.33 48.49
N ASP A 91 -11.90 -7.29 47.18
CA ASP A 91 -10.88 -6.88 46.21
C ASP A 91 -10.72 -5.36 46.19
N ILE A 92 -11.82 -4.61 46.35
CA ILE A 92 -11.78 -3.15 46.53
C ILE A 92 -11.04 -2.79 47.82
N ILE A 93 -11.36 -3.46 48.93
CA ILE A 93 -10.69 -3.21 50.22
C ILE A 93 -9.19 -3.51 50.12
N LYS A 94 -8.81 -4.62 49.47
CA LYS A 94 -7.40 -4.92 49.20
C LYS A 94 -6.75 -3.81 48.37
N ALA A 95 -7.38 -3.37 47.28
CA ALA A 95 -6.84 -2.32 46.41
C ALA A 95 -6.62 -1.00 47.17
N ILE A 96 -7.61 -0.55 47.95
CA ILE A 96 -7.50 0.64 48.81
C ILE A 96 -6.33 0.47 49.79
N SER A 97 -6.23 -0.69 50.46
CA SER A 97 -5.16 -0.94 51.43
C SER A 97 -3.77 -0.94 50.79
N LEU A 98 -3.64 -1.42 49.54
CA LEU A 98 -2.39 -1.41 48.80
C LEU A 98 -2.00 0.02 48.41
N TYR A 99 -2.96 0.83 47.95
CA TYR A 99 -2.74 2.23 47.60
C TYR A 99 -2.28 3.05 48.81
N ARG A 100 -2.95 2.90 49.97
CA ARG A 100 -2.55 3.60 51.21
C ARG A 100 -1.15 3.20 51.67
N LYS A 101 -0.80 1.90 51.62
CA LYS A 101 0.55 1.42 51.94
C LYS A 101 1.63 1.98 51.02
N LEU A 102 1.36 2.06 49.72
CA LEU A 102 2.28 2.65 48.75
C LEU A 102 2.51 4.15 49.01
N THR A 103 1.46 4.85 49.42
CA THR A 103 1.51 6.26 49.79
C THR A 103 2.31 6.47 51.08
N GLU A 104 2.15 5.60 52.08
CA GLU A 104 2.92 5.64 53.32
C GLU A 104 4.39 5.25 53.13
N SER A 105 4.69 4.35 52.18
CA SER A 105 6.05 3.87 51.93
C SER A 105 6.93 4.85 51.14
N GLY A 106 6.37 5.95 50.62
CA GLY A 106 7.11 6.90 49.78
C GLY A 106 7.48 6.35 48.40
N GLU A 107 6.81 5.29 47.96
CA GLU A 107 7.00 4.66 46.64
C GLU A 107 5.82 4.96 45.70
N SER A 108 4.98 5.93 46.07
CA SER A 108 3.84 6.34 45.27
C SER A 108 4.29 7.12 44.03
N VAL A 109 3.42 7.14 43.05
CA VAL A 109 3.60 7.95 41.83
C VAL A 109 3.65 9.44 42.18
N LEU A 110 2.91 9.87 43.21
CA LEU A 110 2.93 11.26 43.66
C LEU A 110 4.32 11.66 44.20
N ASP A 111 5.02 10.74 44.87
CA ASP A 111 6.36 10.99 45.41
C ASP A 111 7.37 11.27 44.30
N TYR A 112 7.26 10.56 43.17
CA TYR A 112 8.05 10.85 41.97
C TYR A 112 7.83 12.31 41.54
N PHE A 113 6.58 12.75 41.39
CA PHE A 113 6.29 14.10 40.94
C PHE A 113 6.74 15.18 41.92
N TYR A 114 6.62 14.94 43.23
CA TYR A 114 7.16 15.82 44.26
C TYR A 114 8.69 15.96 44.15
N GLU A 115 9.42 14.87 43.90
CA GLU A 115 10.87 14.89 43.65
C GLU A 115 11.24 15.66 42.38
N MET A 116 10.41 15.55 41.34
CA MET A 116 10.57 16.34 40.10
C MET A 116 10.22 17.83 40.28
N GLY A 117 9.72 18.23 41.47
CA GLY A 117 9.28 19.60 41.76
C GLY A 117 7.92 19.95 41.15
N ILE A 118 7.15 18.96 40.70
CA ILE A 118 5.81 19.15 40.13
C ILE A 118 4.79 18.85 41.24
N LEU A 119 3.92 19.83 41.52
CA LEU A 119 2.91 19.70 42.56
C LEU A 119 1.58 19.23 41.94
N PRO A 120 1.10 18.01 42.28
CA PRO A 120 -0.23 17.56 41.89
C PRO A 120 -1.32 18.45 42.49
N VAL A 121 -2.38 18.68 41.71
CA VAL A 121 -3.60 19.33 42.18
C VAL A 121 -4.40 18.31 42.98
N GLN A 122 -4.55 18.56 44.29
CA GLN A 122 -5.33 17.72 45.19
C GLN A 122 -6.80 18.12 45.12
N ILE A 123 -7.66 17.19 44.71
CA ILE A 123 -9.11 17.37 44.60
C ILE A 123 -9.76 16.47 45.63
N ASN A 124 -10.53 17.05 46.55
CA ASN A 124 -11.27 16.26 47.53
C ASN A 124 -12.63 15.86 46.97
N THR A 125 -12.81 14.55 46.78
CA THR A 125 -14.04 13.96 46.24
C THR A 125 -15.26 14.11 47.15
N GLU A 126 -15.07 14.46 48.42
CA GLU A 126 -16.16 14.63 49.39
C GLU A 126 -16.89 15.97 49.27
N HIS A 127 -16.26 16.97 48.66
CA HIS A 127 -16.87 18.29 48.58
C HIS A 127 -17.99 18.38 47.54
N ASP A 128 -18.04 17.43 46.60
CA ASP A 128 -19.06 17.41 45.56
C ASP A 128 -20.36 16.79 46.09
N GLY A 129 -21.32 17.64 46.42
CA GLY A 129 -22.68 17.23 46.80
C GLY A 129 -23.58 16.94 45.60
N SER A 130 -23.07 17.05 44.37
CA SER A 130 -23.87 16.89 43.15
C SER A 130 -23.93 15.41 42.71
N PRO A 131 -25.07 14.95 42.16
CA PRO A 131 -25.22 13.57 41.68
C PRO A 131 -24.39 13.26 40.41
N THR A 132 -23.75 14.27 39.81
CA THR A 132 -23.05 14.16 38.51
C THR A 132 -21.61 14.68 38.54
N ILE A 133 -21.02 14.93 39.72
CA ILE A 133 -19.62 15.35 39.88
C ILE A 133 -19.35 16.70 39.15
N ASN A 134 -20.31 17.63 39.18
CA ASN A 134 -20.18 18.88 38.41
C ASN A 134 -19.17 19.84 39.03
N GLU A 135 -19.08 19.89 40.36
CA GLU A 135 -18.23 20.87 41.06
C GLU A 135 -16.75 20.54 40.86
N ILE A 136 -16.40 19.25 40.95
CA ILE A 136 -15.05 18.76 40.66
C ILE A 136 -14.69 19.02 39.19
N MET A 137 -15.64 18.78 38.27
CA MET A 137 -15.40 19.05 36.85
C MET A 137 -15.15 20.54 36.58
N GLU A 138 -15.87 21.45 37.24
CA GLU A 138 -15.62 22.88 37.15
C GLU A 138 -14.24 23.27 37.69
N GLU A 139 -13.81 22.68 38.81
CA GLU A 139 -12.47 22.88 39.38
C GLU A 139 -11.37 22.39 38.43
N VAL A 140 -11.52 21.20 37.84
CA VAL A 140 -10.59 20.66 36.84
C VAL A 140 -10.53 21.56 35.60
N ILE A 141 -11.67 22.00 35.08
CA ILE A 141 -11.73 22.91 33.92
C ILE A 141 -11.07 24.25 34.27
N TYR A 142 -11.26 24.75 35.48
CA TYR A 142 -10.60 25.97 35.94
C TYR A 142 -9.07 25.83 35.95
N HIS A 143 -8.54 24.70 36.40
CA HIS A 143 -7.11 24.43 36.41
C HIS A 143 -6.51 24.22 35.01
N ILE A 144 -7.20 23.47 34.13
CA ILE A 144 -6.75 23.22 32.75
C ILE A 144 -6.81 24.50 31.90
N GLY A 145 -7.81 25.33 32.16
CA GLY A 145 -8.07 26.56 31.43
C GLY A 145 -9.03 26.35 30.24
N PRO A 146 -9.16 27.37 29.36
CA PRO A 146 -10.09 27.31 28.24
C PRO A 146 -9.73 26.16 27.29
N LEU A 147 -10.75 25.59 26.65
CA LEU A 147 -10.59 24.58 25.61
C LEU A 147 -9.51 25.05 24.64
N ARG A 148 -8.44 24.25 24.52
CA ARG A 148 -7.40 24.47 23.52
C ARG A 148 -8.06 24.21 22.17
N ASN A 149 -8.52 25.29 21.53
CA ASN A 149 -9.01 25.24 20.17
C ASN A 149 -7.85 24.76 19.29
N TYR A 150 -7.85 23.47 18.97
CA TYR A 150 -7.04 22.93 17.87
C TYR A 150 -7.63 23.43 16.55
N GLU A 151 -7.63 24.75 16.34
CA GLU A 151 -8.17 25.47 15.18
C GLU A 151 -7.55 25.00 13.84
N ASN A 152 -6.49 24.20 13.91
CA ASN A 152 -5.75 23.65 12.77
C ASN A 152 -5.77 22.13 12.65
N LEU A 153 -6.58 21.39 13.43
CA LEU A 153 -7.10 20.14 12.88
C LEU A 153 -8.06 20.55 11.77
N LYS A 154 -7.51 20.72 10.56
CA LYS A 154 -8.31 20.70 9.34
C LYS A 154 -9.07 19.39 9.37
N ILE A 155 -10.27 19.42 9.92
CA ILE A 155 -11.33 18.52 9.49
C ILE A 155 -11.41 18.84 8.02
N GLU A 156 -10.76 18.02 7.20
CA GLU A 156 -10.77 18.17 5.75
C GLU A 156 -12.24 18.29 5.40
N THR A 157 -12.65 19.49 4.99
CA THR A 157 -14.08 19.75 4.80
C THR A 157 -14.56 18.80 3.71
N LEU A 158 -15.80 18.35 3.79
CA LEU A 158 -16.36 17.48 2.74
C LEU A 158 -16.15 18.10 1.34
N GLU A 159 -16.15 19.43 1.25
CA GLU A 159 -15.86 20.20 0.03
C GLU A 159 -14.40 20.07 -0.45
N GLU A 160 -13.41 20.18 0.44
CA GLU A 160 -11.99 19.99 0.08
C GLU A 160 -11.70 18.56 -0.36
N LYS A 161 -12.32 17.57 0.29
CA LYS A 161 -12.21 16.16 -0.11
C LYS A 161 -12.85 15.91 -1.47
N GLN A 162 -14.05 16.43 -1.71
CA GLN A 162 -14.73 16.35 -3.00
C GLN A 162 -13.93 17.03 -4.11
N LEU A 163 -13.38 18.22 -3.85
CA LEU A 163 -12.54 18.93 -4.81
C LEU A 163 -11.28 18.15 -5.18
N ARG A 164 -10.66 17.47 -4.21
CA ARG A 164 -9.49 16.61 -4.47
C ARG A 164 -9.87 15.37 -5.27
N GLU A 165 -10.96 14.70 -4.91
CA GLU A 165 -11.47 13.54 -5.64
C GLU A 165 -11.84 13.89 -7.09
N ASP A 166 -12.45 15.05 -7.31
CA ASP A 166 -12.81 15.52 -8.65
C ASP A 166 -11.59 15.94 -9.47
N ALA A 167 -10.60 16.59 -8.84
CA ALA A 167 -9.32 16.88 -9.48
C ALA A 167 -8.56 15.60 -9.87
N GLU A 168 -8.58 14.56 -9.02
CA GLU A 168 -7.98 13.25 -9.32
C GLU A 168 -8.71 12.56 -10.47
N LYS A 169 -10.05 12.55 -10.48
CA LYS A 169 -10.85 12.01 -11.60
C LYS A 169 -10.56 12.75 -12.90
N GLU A 170 -10.50 14.08 -12.88
CA GLU A 170 -10.20 14.89 -14.06
C GLU A 170 -8.78 14.61 -14.58
N HIS A 171 -7.81 14.48 -13.68
CA HIS A 171 -6.45 14.11 -14.04
C HIS A 171 -6.39 12.71 -14.66
N LEU A 172 -7.10 11.73 -14.08
CA LEU A 172 -7.17 10.36 -14.60
C LEU A 172 -7.82 10.31 -15.99
N LEU A 173 -8.89 11.07 -16.20
CA LEU A 173 -9.56 11.21 -17.49
C LEU A 173 -8.62 11.78 -18.55
N LYS A 174 -7.87 12.84 -18.22
CA LYS A 174 -6.87 13.43 -19.13
C LYS A 174 -5.76 12.45 -19.46
N LEU A 175 -5.29 11.66 -18.48
CA LEU A 175 -4.26 10.65 -18.71
C LEU A 175 -4.75 9.56 -19.67
N LYS A 176 -5.98 9.09 -19.46
CA LYS A 176 -6.60 8.07 -20.31
C LYS A 176 -6.84 8.57 -21.73
N GLN A 177 -7.34 9.80 -21.89
CA GLN A 177 -7.50 10.42 -23.22
C GLN A 177 -6.17 10.52 -23.95
N LYS A 178 -5.10 10.98 -23.28
CA LYS A 178 -3.76 11.02 -23.89
C LYS A 178 -3.28 9.64 -24.32
N GLN A 179 -3.47 8.62 -23.48
CA GLN A 179 -3.11 7.25 -23.83
C GLN A 179 -3.93 6.73 -25.02
N ASP A 180 -5.23 7.00 -25.06
CA ASP A 180 -6.10 6.59 -26.16
C ASP A 180 -5.71 7.29 -27.47
N ASP A 181 -5.39 8.59 -27.42
CA ASP A 181 -4.90 9.38 -28.57
C ASP A 181 -3.53 8.89 -29.07
N GLU A 182 -2.60 8.60 -28.15
CA GLU A 182 -1.30 7.99 -28.48
C GLU A 182 -1.47 6.61 -29.10
N GLN A 183 -2.35 5.76 -28.57
CA GLN A 183 -2.64 4.46 -29.16
C GLN A 183 -3.31 4.58 -30.52
N HIS A 184 -4.23 5.52 -30.68
CA HIS A 184 -4.92 5.74 -31.95
C HIS A 184 -3.94 6.22 -33.03
N SER A 185 -3.08 7.19 -32.70
CA SER A 185 -2.06 7.68 -33.63
C SER A 185 -1.04 6.59 -34.01
N LEU A 186 -0.58 5.78 -33.05
CA LEU A 186 0.30 4.64 -33.32
C LEU A 186 -0.36 3.57 -34.20
N LYS A 187 -1.67 3.29 -33.99
CA LYS A 187 -2.43 2.36 -34.84
C LYS A 187 -2.52 2.87 -36.27
N LEU A 188 -2.81 4.16 -36.46
CA LEU A 188 -2.90 4.77 -37.78
C LEU A 188 -1.55 4.68 -38.51
N LEU A 189 -0.45 5.05 -37.84
CA LEU A 189 0.90 4.96 -38.41
C LEU A 189 1.28 3.51 -38.77
N ARG A 190 0.88 2.54 -37.93
CA ARG A 190 1.11 1.12 -38.21
C ARG A 190 0.33 0.66 -39.42
N GLN A 191 -0.91 1.12 -39.58
CA GLN A 191 -1.75 0.80 -40.73
C GLN A 191 -1.15 1.39 -42.02
N GLU A 192 -0.75 2.67 -42.02
CA GLU A 192 -0.10 3.30 -43.18
C GLU A 192 1.17 2.54 -43.59
N LYS A 193 2.02 2.18 -42.63
CA LYS A 193 3.22 1.38 -42.90
C LYS A 193 2.89 -0.02 -43.44
N MET A 194 1.83 -0.64 -42.92
CA MET A 194 1.38 -1.95 -43.40
C MET A 194 0.87 -1.89 -44.83
N GLU A 195 0.11 -0.85 -45.18
CA GLU A 195 -0.39 -0.62 -46.53
C GLU A 195 0.76 -0.36 -47.50
N GLN A 196 1.73 0.49 -47.12
CA GLN A 196 2.94 0.72 -47.92
C GLN A 196 3.75 -0.57 -48.12
N TRP A 197 3.90 -1.37 -47.05
CA TRP A 197 4.59 -2.66 -47.13
C TRP A 197 3.85 -3.65 -48.04
N ALA A 198 2.52 -3.72 -47.94
CA ALA A 198 1.71 -4.57 -48.80
C ALA A 198 1.86 -4.20 -50.28
N MET A 199 1.80 -2.91 -50.61
CA MET A 199 2.05 -2.43 -51.98
C MET A 199 3.44 -2.81 -52.49
N MET A 200 4.47 -2.65 -51.66
CA MET A 200 5.84 -3.02 -52.02
C MET A 200 5.98 -4.52 -52.25
N VAL A 201 5.38 -5.34 -51.38
CA VAL A 201 5.40 -6.81 -51.51
C VAL A 201 4.69 -7.26 -52.78
N ASP A 202 3.54 -6.68 -53.11
CA ASP A 202 2.81 -7.06 -54.31
C ASP A 202 3.56 -6.65 -55.58
N LEU A 203 4.22 -5.48 -55.59
CA LEU A 203 5.11 -5.09 -56.68
C LEU A 203 6.28 -6.07 -56.85
N LEU A 204 6.91 -6.50 -55.74
CA LEU A 204 8.00 -7.47 -55.77
C LEU A 204 7.54 -8.84 -56.27
N LYS A 205 6.34 -9.30 -55.89
CA LYS A 205 5.76 -10.56 -56.42
C LYS A 205 5.55 -10.49 -57.92
N GLU A 206 5.00 -9.39 -58.44
CA GLU A 206 4.84 -9.22 -59.89
C GLU A 206 6.18 -9.25 -60.63
N GLU A 207 7.21 -8.60 -60.06
CA GLU A 207 8.55 -8.63 -60.62
C GLU A 207 9.17 -10.03 -60.57
N GLU A 208 8.98 -10.76 -59.46
CA GLU A 208 9.41 -12.15 -59.31
C GLU A 208 8.71 -13.07 -60.33
N GLU A 209 7.40 -12.95 -60.52
CA GLU A 209 6.63 -13.71 -61.51
C GLU A 209 7.12 -13.43 -62.93
N LYS A 210 7.39 -12.17 -63.28
CA LYS A 210 7.97 -11.80 -64.58
C LYS A 210 9.34 -12.46 -64.76
N MET A 211 10.19 -12.42 -63.74
CA MET A 211 11.51 -13.06 -63.76
C MET A 211 11.43 -14.59 -63.87
N LEU A 212 10.50 -15.23 -63.15
CA LEU A 212 10.23 -16.67 -63.24
C LEU A 212 9.72 -17.03 -64.64
N ALA A 213 8.83 -16.22 -65.22
CA ALA A 213 8.35 -16.41 -66.57
C ALA A 213 9.50 -16.36 -67.58
N VAL A 214 10.40 -15.37 -67.49
CA VAL A 214 11.60 -15.29 -68.34
C VAL A 214 12.51 -16.50 -68.15
N LYS A 215 12.79 -16.91 -66.91
CA LYS A 215 13.59 -18.11 -66.60
C LYS A 215 12.96 -19.40 -67.12
N SER A 216 11.63 -19.46 -67.25
CA SER A 216 10.92 -20.62 -67.79
C SER A 216 10.96 -20.71 -69.32
N ILE A 217 11.29 -19.62 -70.04
CA ILE A 217 11.30 -19.59 -71.51
C ILE A 217 12.22 -20.65 -72.12
N PRO A 218 13.50 -20.83 -71.69
CA PRO A 218 14.39 -21.83 -72.29
C PRO A 218 13.86 -23.25 -72.16
N ILE A 219 13.29 -23.61 -71.01
CA ILE A 219 12.72 -24.95 -70.77
C ILE A 219 11.45 -25.13 -71.60
N ARG A 220 10.56 -24.15 -71.65
CA ARG A 220 9.36 -24.20 -72.49
C ARG A 220 9.71 -24.33 -73.96
N ASN A 221 10.68 -23.56 -74.43
CA ASN A 221 11.14 -23.62 -75.81
C ASN A 221 11.70 -25.01 -76.12
N TYR A 222 12.56 -25.55 -75.24
CA TYR A 222 13.09 -26.92 -75.40
C TYR A 222 11.98 -27.98 -75.44
N LEU A 223 11.00 -27.89 -74.54
CA LEU A 223 9.85 -28.82 -74.53
C LEU A 223 9.04 -28.71 -75.84
N ILE A 224 8.79 -27.49 -76.33
CA ILE A 224 8.00 -27.24 -77.53
C ILE A 224 8.75 -27.64 -78.81
N THR A 225 10.06 -27.40 -78.89
CA THR A 225 10.83 -27.67 -80.12
C THR A 225 11.27 -29.12 -80.22
N GLU A 226 11.77 -29.71 -79.13
CA GLU A 226 12.42 -31.03 -79.17
C GLU A 226 11.47 -32.16 -78.73
N ILE A 227 10.70 -31.95 -77.67
CA ILE A 227 9.96 -33.05 -77.00
C ILE A 227 8.54 -33.16 -77.55
N PHE A 228 7.84 -32.05 -77.72
CA PHE A 228 6.42 -32.04 -78.08
C PHE A 228 6.14 -32.66 -79.44
N PRO A 229 6.88 -32.37 -80.54
CA PRO A 229 6.58 -32.97 -81.85
C PRO A 229 6.61 -34.50 -81.79
N THR A 230 7.69 -35.06 -81.23
CA THR A 230 7.88 -36.51 -81.06
C THR A 230 6.82 -37.13 -80.15
N LEU A 231 6.46 -36.45 -79.06
CA LEU A 231 5.44 -36.91 -78.12
C LEU A 231 4.03 -36.82 -78.73
N THR A 232 3.71 -35.77 -79.47
CA THR A 232 2.41 -35.61 -80.14
C THR A 232 2.22 -36.63 -81.23
N ASP A 233 3.26 -36.91 -82.04
CA ASP A 233 3.20 -37.95 -83.07
C ASP A 233 2.99 -39.33 -82.42
N GLY A 234 3.73 -39.63 -81.35
CA GLY A 234 3.54 -40.86 -80.60
C GLY A 234 2.14 -40.99 -79.98
N LEU A 235 1.59 -39.91 -79.41
CA LEU A 235 0.23 -39.89 -78.86
C LEU A 235 -0.83 -40.07 -79.94
N ILE A 236 -0.62 -39.51 -81.13
CA ILE A 236 -1.49 -39.71 -82.30
C ILE A 236 -1.47 -41.18 -82.73
N GLU A 237 -0.29 -41.82 -82.75
CA GLU A 237 -0.18 -43.24 -83.07
C GLU A 237 -0.84 -44.14 -82.03
N VAL A 238 -0.67 -43.87 -80.73
CA VAL A 238 -1.35 -44.60 -79.66
C VAL A 238 -2.87 -44.47 -79.79
N ALA A 239 -3.36 -43.26 -80.08
CA ALA A 239 -4.79 -43.00 -80.29
C ALA A 239 -5.35 -43.74 -81.51
N ARG A 240 -4.52 -44.02 -82.52
CA ARG A 240 -4.89 -44.78 -83.71
C ARG A 240 -4.89 -46.28 -83.49
N VAL A 241 -3.89 -46.81 -82.77
CA VAL A 241 -3.70 -48.26 -82.57
C VAL A 241 -4.57 -48.79 -81.43
N GLN A 242 -4.92 -47.96 -80.44
CA GLN A 242 -5.67 -48.33 -79.24
C GLN A 242 -5.17 -49.63 -78.59
N PRO A 243 -3.90 -49.68 -78.15
CA PRO A 243 -3.35 -50.83 -77.45
C PRO A 243 -4.01 -51.03 -76.07
N GLU A 244 -3.93 -52.24 -75.52
CA GLU A 244 -4.46 -52.54 -74.17
C GLU A 244 -3.77 -51.72 -73.07
N ASP A 245 -2.48 -51.42 -73.23
CA ASP A 245 -1.75 -50.47 -72.37
C ASP A 245 -1.19 -49.30 -73.21
N PRO A 246 -1.82 -48.12 -73.18
CA PRO A 246 -1.40 -46.95 -73.95
C PRO A 246 -0.11 -46.32 -73.43
N ILE A 247 0.24 -46.52 -72.16
CA ILE A 247 1.43 -45.90 -71.55
C ILE A 247 2.66 -46.70 -71.93
N ASP A 248 2.64 -48.02 -71.74
CA ASP A 248 3.77 -48.89 -72.09
C ASP A 248 4.05 -48.89 -73.60
N TYR A 249 2.99 -48.84 -74.42
CA TYR A 249 3.13 -48.73 -75.87
C TYR A 249 3.80 -47.41 -76.28
N LEU A 250 3.38 -46.27 -75.72
CA LEU A 250 4.00 -44.96 -75.97
C LEU A 250 5.49 -44.95 -75.55
N VAL A 251 5.82 -45.52 -74.38
CA VAL A 251 7.21 -45.61 -73.91
C VAL A 251 8.06 -46.44 -74.87
N SER A 252 7.56 -47.59 -75.32
CA SER A 252 8.27 -48.45 -76.28
C SER A 252 8.49 -47.75 -77.64
N LEU A 253 7.49 -46.99 -78.11
CA LEU A 253 7.54 -46.23 -79.35
C LEU A 253 8.59 -45.11 -79.28
N LEU A 254 8.58 -44.31 -78.21
CA LEU A 254 9.53 -43.23 -78.00
C LEU A 254 10.98 -43.75 -77.81
N GLN A 255 11.15 -44.89 -77.15
CA GLN A 255 12.46 -45.56 -77.05
C GLN A 255 12.97 -46.02 -78.41
N SER A 256 12.09 -46.56 -79.27
CA SER A 256 12.47 -47.01 -80.61
C SER A 256 12.87 -45.86 -81.55
N LEU A 257 12.19 -44.71 -81.46
CA LEU A 257 12.48 -43.51 -82.24
C LEU A 257 13.78 -42.83 -81.81
N ASN A 258 14.09 -42.81 -80.52
CA ASN A 258 15.37 -42.29 -80.01
C ASN A 258 16.58 -43.11 -80.47
N VAL A 259 16.44 -44.43 -80.64
CA VAL A 259 17.53 -45.30 -81.14
C VAL A 259 17.83 -45.05 -82.63
N LEU A 260 16.83 -44.61 -83.41
CA LEU A 260 16.97 -44.26 -84.83
C LEU A 260 17.56 -42.86 -85.07
N MET A 261 17.46 -41.92 -84.13
CA MET A 261 18.07 -40.58 -84.24
C MET A 261 19.53 -40.50 -83.75
N ILE A 262 20.03 -41.52 -83.04
CA ILE A 262 21.40 -41.56 -82.48
C ILE A 262 22.34 -42.45 -83.32
N ALA A 263 21.82 -43.21 -84.29
CA ALA A 263 22.59 -44.01 -85.26
C ALA A 263 22.90 -43.22 -86.55
#